data_AF-A0A1L3SZP0-F1
#
_entry.id   AF-A0A1L3SZP0-F1
#
_cell.length_a   1.000
_cell.length_b   1.000
_cell.length_c   1.000
_cell.angle_alpha   90.00
_cell.angle_beta   90.00
_cell.angle_gamma   90.00
#
_symmetry.space_group_name_H-M   'P 1'
#
loop_
_entity.id
_entity.type
_entity.pdbx_description
1 polymer ?
#
loop_
_entity_poly.entity_id
_entity_poly.type
_entity_poly.pdbx_seq_one_letter_code
_entity_poly.pdbx_strand_id
1 'polypeptide(L)' 'MVAMINQTHSEIETIAGNAGWDSFTRLLLISRWLDANNLSDGLIAHLGGLAAEEENFDLPSGD' A
#
# COMPACT_ATOMS: atom_id res chain seq x y z
N MET A 1 -9.67 9.88 18.81
CA MET A 1 -8.51 9.13 18.32
C MET A 1 -8.16 9.69 16.96
N VAL A 2 -7.15 10.54 16.87
CA VAL A 2 -6.63 10.99 15.57
C VAL A 2 -5.98 9.76 14.95
N ALA A 3 -6.47 9.30 13.81
CA ALA A 3 -5.91 8.16 13.10
C ALA A 3 -4.40 8.40 12.93
N MET A 4 -3.60 7.44 13.38
CA MET A 4 -2.16 7.39 13.19
C MET A 4 -1.91 7.23 11.68
N ILE A 5 -2.12 8.28 10.90
CA ILE A 5 -1.62 8.38 9.52
C ILE A 5 -0.12 8.11 9.66
N ASN A 6 0.23 6.89 9.26
CA ASN A 6 1.39 6.13 9.68
C ASN A 6 2.66 6.99 9.68
N GLN A 7 3.47 6.95 10.74
CA GLN A 7 4.78 7.62 10.78
C GLN A 7 5.59 7.25 9.53
N THR A 8 5.59 5.97 9.17
CA THR A 8 6.17 5.43 7.94
C THR A 8 5.62 6.10 6.67
N HIS A 9 4.31 6.31 6.59
CA HIS A 9 3.69 6.99 5.44
C HIS A 9 4.17 8.44 5.32
N SER A 10 4.17 9.18 6.44
CA SER A 10 4.63 10.58 6.47
C SER A 10 6.12 10.73 6.10
N GLU A 11 6.96 9.79 6.53
CA GLU A 11 8.38 9.76 6.16
C GLU A 11 8.56 9.48 4.66
N ILE A 12 7.81 8.52 4.11
CA ILE A 12 7.83 8.22 2.68
C ILE A 12 7.36 9.43 1.86
N GLU A 13 6.28 10.10 2.27
CA GLU A 13 5.79 11.34 1.63
C GLU A 13 6.85 12.43 1.63
N THR A 14 7.53 12.63 2.76
CA THR A 14 8.58 13.65 2.90
C THR A 14 9.76 13.36 1.96
N ILE A 15 10.21 12.11 1.90
CA ILE A 15 11.31 11.70 1.01
C ILE A 15 10.92 11.92 -0.45
N ALA A 16 9.72 11.48 -0.86
CA ALA A 16 9.25 11.63 -2.22
C ALA A 16 9.05 13.10 -2.62
N GLY A 17 8.50 13.92 -1.72
CA GLY A 17 8.34 15.36 -1.92
C GLY A 17 9.68 16.06 -2.12
N ASN A 18 10.68 15.74 -1.29
CA ASN A 18 12.03 16.30 -1.42
C ASN A 18 12.73 15.87 -2.72
N ALA A 19 12.46 14.67 -3.20
CA ALA A 19 13.05 14.11 -4.42
C ALA A 19 12.27 14.44 -5.71
N GLY A 20 11.10 15.08 -5.60
CA GLY A 20 10.22 15.36 -6.73
C GLY A 20 9.59 14.11 -7.36
N TRP A 21 9.41 13.04 -6.58
CA TRP A 21 8.81 11.79 -7.08
C TRP A 21 7.29 11.88 -7.06
N ASP A 22 6.69 11.57 -8.20
CA ASP A 22 5.25 11.31 -8.27
C ASP A 22 4.87 9.97 -7.62
N SER A 23 3.57 9.74 -7.48
CA SER A 23 3.01 8.53 -6.84
C SER A 23 3.42 7.25 -7.56
N PHE A 24 3.56 7.28 -8.89
CA PHE A 24 3.96 6.12 -9.68
C PHE A 24 5.43 5.77 -9.45
N THR A 25 6.31 6.76 -9.53
CA THR A 25 7.75 6.63 -9.26
C THR A 25 7.99 6.08 -7.87
N ARG A 26 7.26 6.60 -6.88
CA ARG A 26 7.31 6.12 -5.51
C ARG A 26 6.87 4.66 -5.38
N LEU A 27 5.73 4.30 -5.97
CA LEU A 27 5.23 2.91 -5.96
C LEU A 27 6.25 1.97 -6.62
N LEU A 28 6.84 2.38 -7.74
CA LEU A 28 7.86 1.61 -8.44
C LEU A 28 9.11 1.38 -7.58
N LEU A 29 9.59 2.41 -6.88
CA LEU A 29 10.75 2.32 -6.01
C LEU A 29 10.49 1.42 -4.79
N ILE A 30 9.33 1.55 -4.16
CA ILE A 30 8.90 0.67 -3.06
C ILE A 30 8.83 -0.79 -3.54
N SER A 31 8.22 -1.03 -4.70
CA SER A 31 8.07 -2.37 -5.27
C SER A 31 9.43 -3.02 -5.56
N ARG A 32 10.38 -2.26 -6.14
CA ARG A 32 11.74 -2.74 -6.39
C ARG A 32 12.49 -3.07 -5.10
N TRP A 33 12.32 -2.27 -4.06
CA TRP A 33 12.96 -2.53 -2.77
C TRP A 33 12.38 -3.80 -2.12
N LEU A 34 11.06 -4.01 -2.18
CA LEU A 34 10.41 -5.21 -1.64
C LEU A 34 10.89 -6.48 -2.36
N ASP A 35 10.99 -6.43 -3.68
CA ASP A 35 11.49 -7.55 -4.50
C ASP A 35 12.93 -7.91 -4.15
N ALA A 36 13.80 -6.91 -4.07
CA ALA A 36 15.20 -7.09 -3.67
C ALA A 36 15.37 -7.68 -2.26
N ASN A 37 14.34 -7.59 -1.40
CA ASN A 37 14.34 -8.11 -0.04
C ASN A 37 13.47 -9.36 0.15
N ASN A 38 12.93 -9.96 -0.92
CA ASN A 38 12.01 -11.11 -0.87
C ASN A 38 10.76 -10.87 -0.01
N LEU A 39 10.23 -9.64 -0.02
CA LEU A 39 9.03 -9.24 0.73
C LEU A 39 7.79 -9.11 -0.16
N SER A 40 7.95 -9.24 -1.48
CA SER A 40 6.87 -9.07 -2.47
C SER A 40 5.69 -10.02 -2.25
N ASP A 41 5.95 -11.30 -2.02
CA ASP A 41 4.89 -12.32 -1.90
C ASP A 41 3.96 -12.03 -0.71
N GLY A 42 4.52 -11.61 0.42
CA GLY A 42 3.75 -11.24 1.60
C GLY A 42 2.87 -10.02 1.38
N LEU A 43 3.40 -8.99 0.70
CA LEU A 43 2.61 -7.81 0.35
C LEU A 43 1.50 -8.16 -0.66
N ILE A 44 1.81 -8.94 -1.69
CA ILE A 44 0.82 -9.37 -2.70
C ILE A 44 -0.32 -10.15 -2.05
N ALA A 45 0.01 -11.11 -1.17
CA ALA A 45 -1.00 -11.88 -0.44
C ALA A 45 -1.88 -10.98 0.45
N HIS A 46 -1.28 -10.02 1.15
CA HIS A 46 -2.03 -9.08 2.00
C HIS A 46 -2.97 -8.20 1.19
N LEU A 47 -2.49 -7.57 0.12
CA LEU A 47 -3.30 -6.71 -0.75
C LEU A 47 -4.41 -7.51 -1.46
N GLY A 48 -4.11 -8.74 -1.90
CA GLY A 48 -5.12 -9.63 -2.47
C GLY A 48 -6.22 -9.99 -1.47
N GLY A 49 -5.89 -10.19 -0.19
CA GLY A 49 -6.86 -10.39 0.88
C GLY A 49 -7.76 -9.17 1.09
N LEU A 50 -7.18 -7.98 1.19
CA LEU A 50 -7.93 -6.73 1.34
C LEU A 50 -8.90 -6.49 0.17
N ALA A 51 -8.43 -6.68 -1.06
CA ALA A 51 -9.28 -6.52 -2.25
C ALA A 51 -10.47 -7.50 -2.23
N ALA A 52 -10.24 -8.76 -1.84
CA ALA A 52 -11.31 -9.75 -1.73
C ALA A 52 -12.31 -9.44 -0.60
N GLU A 53 -11.86 -8.84 0.50
CA GLU A 53 -12.74 -8.36 1.57
C GLU A 53 -13.63 -7.20 1.10
N GLU A 54 -13.08 -6.27 0.31
CA GLU A 54 -13.83 -5.17 -0.29
C GLU A 54 -14.88 -5.66 -1.30
N GLU A 55 -14.53 -6.60 -2.18
CA GLU A 55 -15.47 -7.20 -3.14
C GLU A 55 -16.63 -7.94 -2.45
N ASN A 56 -16.39 -8.58 -1.30
CA ASN A 56 -17.44 -9.28 -0.55
C ASN A 56 -18.40 -8.33 0.17
N PHE A 57 -17.98 -7.09 0.45
CA PHE A 57 -18.84 -6.08 1.10
C PHE A 57 -19.84 -5.45 0.12
N ASP A 58 -19.53 -5.47 -1.19
CA ASP A 58 -20.37 -4.87 -2.24
C ASP A 58 -21.46 -5.80 -2.80
N LEU A 59 -21.56 -7.04 -2.30
CA LEU A 59 -22.70 -7.93 -2.60
C LEU A 59 -23.84 -7.64 -1.62
N PRO A 60 -25.05 -7.26 -2.09
CA PRO A 60 -26.19 -7.13 -1.19
C PRO A 60 -26.46 -8.51 -0.58
N SER A 61 -26.51 -8.57 0.75
CA SER A 61 -27.01 -9.72 1.49
C SER A 61 -28.42 -10.03 1.00
N GLY A 62 -28.52 -10.91 0.00
CA GLY A 62 -29.78 -11.37 -0.54
C GLY A 62 -30.38 -12.37 0.43
N ASP A 63 -31.34 -11.89 1.23
CA ASP A 63 -32.45 -12.67 1.80
C ASP A 63 -33.76 -11.93 1.52
#